data_AF-A0A392RIG4-F1
#
_entry.id   AF-A0A392RIG4-F1
#
_cell.length_a   1.000
_cell.length_b   1.000
_cell.length_c   1.000
_cell.angle_alpha   90.00
_cell.angle_beta   90.00
_cell.angle_gamma   90.00
#
_symmetry.space_group_name_H-M   'P 1'
#
loop_
_entity.id
_entity.type
_entity.pdbx_description
1 polymer ?
#
loop_
_entity_poly.entity_id
_entity_poly.type
_entity_poly.pdbx_seq_one_letter_code
_entity_poly.pdbx_strand_id
1 'polypeptide(L)' 'DTAVATSSELAGEKAALEEEAEELKKSVALQYNEGFQFALDQVKVLFPDIDEGRLRQVDTMKSIEGDKLVDYVPPVEE' A
#
# COMPACT_ATOMS: atom_id res chain seq x y z
N ASP A 1 18.58 7.13 -41.22
CA ASP A 1 17.14 6.90 -41.10
C ASP A 1 16.70 5.69 -40.28
N THR A 2 17.25 4.49 -40.47
CA THR A 2 16.81 3.29 -39.71
C THR A 2 17.01 3.41 -38.19
N ALA A 3 18.13 3.97 -37.73
CA ALA A 3 18.40 4.17 -36.30
C ALA A 3 17.45 5.18 -35.61
N VAL A 4 16.93 6.16 -36.37
CA VAL A 4 15.97 7.15 -35.85
C VAL A 4 14.59 6.51 -35.73
N ALA A 5 14.20 5.67 -36.68
CA ALA A 5 12.95 4.91 -36.63
C ALA A 5 12.92 3.95 -35.42
N THR A 6 13.99 3.19 -35.17
CA THR A 6 14.07 2.29 -34.02
C THR A 6 14.04 3.04 -32.69
N SER A 7 14.69 4.21 -32.61
CA SER A 7 14.68 5.04 -31.40
C SER A 7 13.28 5.60 -31.09
N SER A 8 12.50 5.93 -32.12
CA SER A 8 11.13 6.43 -31.95
C SER A 8 10.18 5.32 -31.51
N GLU A 9 10.35 4.11 -32.03
CA GLU A 9 9.57 2.93 -31.64
C GLU A 9 9.83 2.54 -30.18
N LEU A 10 11.11 2.47 -29.79
CA LEU A 10 11.54 2.26 -28.40
C LEU A 10 10.98 3.32 -27.43
N ALA A 11 10.91 4.58 -27.86
CA ALA A 11 10.34 5.64 -27.03
C ALA A 11 8.83 5.47 -26.83
N GLY A 12 8.11 5.01 -27.85
CA GLY A 12 6.68 4.69 -27.76
C GLY A 12 6.41 3.50 -26.83
N GLU A 13 7.18 2.42 -26.97
CA GLU A 13 7.06 1.24 -26.09
C GLU A 13 7.36 1.60 -24.64
N LYS A 14 8.40 2.41 -24.39
CA LYS A 14 8.73 2.90 -23.05
C LYS A 14 7.57 3.69 -22.43
N ALA A 15 6.94 4.59 -23.18
CA ALA A 15 5.81 5.37 -22.68
C ALA A 15 4.60 4.49 -22.35
N ALA A 16 4.30 3.50 -23.20
CA ALA A 16 3.21 2.54 -22.96
C ALA A 16 3.46 1.70 -21.69
N LEU A 17 4.68 1.18 -21.53
CA LEU A 17 5.05 0.42 -20.32
C LEU A 17 5.01 1.27 -19.04
N GLU A 18 5.39 2.55 -19.12
CA GLU A 18 5.29 3.48 -17.98
C GLU A 18 3.82 3.74 -17.60
N GLU A 19 2.91 3.84 -18.57
CA GLU A 19 1.47 3.96 -18.33
C GLU A 19 0.88 2.70 -17.69
N GLU A 20 1.19 1.51 -18.25
CA GLU A 20 0.75 0.23 -17.70
C GLU A 20 1.26 0.01 -16.27
N ALA A 21 2.49 0.41 -15.96
CA ALA A 21 3.06 0.31 -14.63
C ALA A 21 2.31 1.19 -13.61
N GLU A 22 1.93 2.40 -14.00
CA GLU A 22 1.13 3.30 -13.15
C GLU A 22 -0.29 2.78 -12.93
N GLU A 23 -0.93 2.21 -13.95
CA GLU A 23 -2.23 1.55 -13.81
C GLU A 23 -2.16 0.33 -12.89
N LEU A 24 -1.16 -0.53 -13.08
CA LEU A 24 -0.95 -1.70 -12.25
C LEU A 24 -0.72 -1.31 -10.79
N LYS A 25 0.08 -0.27 -10.53
CA LYS A 25 0.31 0.24 -9.16
C LYS A 25 -0.98 0.68 -8.49
N LYS A 26 -1.86 1.40 -9.22
CA LYS A 26 -3.18 1.81 -8.70
C LYS A 26 -4.06 0.61 -8.42
N SER A 27 -4.13 -0.35 -9.34
CA SER A 27 -4.92 -1.59 -9.19
C SER A 27 -4.48 -2.39 -7.96
N VAL A 28 -3.17 -2.58 -7.79
CA VAL A 28 -2.60 -3.28 -6.63
C VAL A 28 -2.92 -2.55 -5.32
N ALA A 29 -2.79 -1.21 -5.29
CA ALA A 29 -3.14 -0.43 -4.10
C ALA A 29 -4.63 -0.57 -3.73
N LEU A 30 -5.53 -0.58 -4.71
CA LEU A 30 -6.96 -0.82 -4.49
C LEU A 30 -7.22 -2.22 -3.93
N GLN A 31 -6.60 -3.26 -4.51
CA GLN A 31 -6.76 -4.63 -4.03
C GLN A 31 -6.27 -4.82 -2.59
N TYR A 32 -5.12 -4.22 -2.23
CA TYR A 32 -4.63 -4.26 -0.86
C TYR A 32 -5.58 -3.56 0.11
N ASN A 33 -6.10 -2.39 -0.27
CA ASN A 33 -7.04 -1.66 0.56
C ASN A 33 -8.35 -2.43 0.75
N GLU A 34 -8.91 -3.01 -0.32
CA GLU A 34 -10.12 -3.85 -0.25
C GLU A 34 -9.91 -5.07 0.65
N GLY A 35 -8.79 -5.79 0.47
CA GLY A 35 -8.45 -6.94 1.30
C GLY A 35 -8.27 -6.57 2.78
N PHE A 36 -7.67 -5.41 3.05
CA PHE A 36 -7.50 -4.91 4.41
C PHE A 36 -8.84 -4.54 5.06
N GLN A 37 -9.72 -3.81 4.35
CA GLN A 37 -11.06 -3.48 4.84
C GLN A 37 -11.88 -4.75 5.11
N PHE A 38 -11.82 -5.73 4.21
CA PHE A 38 -12.47 -7.02 4.42
C PHE A 38 -11.97 -7.71 5.69
N ALA A 39 -10.65 -7.75 5.92
CA ALA A 39 -10.08 -8.32 7.14
C ALA A 39 -10.56 -7.58 8.41
N LEU A 40 -10.61 -6.25 8.37
CA LEU A 40 -11.16 -5.45 9.47
C LEU A 40 -12.63 -5.78 9.75
N ASP A 41 -13.45 -5.95 8.71
CA ASP A 41 -14.85 -6.32 8.88
C ASP A 41 -14.99 -7.72 9.48
N GLN A 42 -14.14 -8.69 9.10
CA GLN A 42 -14.10 -10.00 9.75
C GLN A 42 -13.75 -9.89 11.24
N VAL A 43 -12.81 -9.02 11.61
CA VAL A 43 -12.45 -8.80 13.02
C VAL A 43 -13.60 -8.15 13.80
N LYS A 44 -14.30 -7.17 13.19
CA LYS A 44 -15.46 -6.50 13.81
C LYS A 44 -16.63 -7.44 14.09
N VAL A 45 -16.80 -8.52 13.31
CA VAL A 45 -17.81 -9.55 13.60
C VAL A 45 -17.59 -10.19 14.98
N LEU A 46 -16.33 -10.45 15.34
CA LEU A 46 -15.97 -11.05 16.64
C LEU A 46 -15.81 -9.99 17.74
N PHE A 47 -15.39 -8.79 17.38
CA PHE A 47 -15.11 -7.68 18.29
C PHE A 47 -15.79 -6.39 17.79
N PRO A 48 -17.11 -6.20 18.03
CA PRO A 48 -17.86 -5.08 17.46
C PRO A 48 -17.38 -3.70 17.90
N ASP A 49 -16.85 -3.62 19.13
CA ASP A 49 -16.34 -2.39 19.74
C ASP A 49 -14.83 -2.19 19.49
N ILE A 50 -14.28 -2.82 18.44
CA ILE A 50 -12.88 -2.64 18.08
C ILE A 50 -12.73 -1.37 17.24
N ASP A 51 -11.88 -0.47 17.71
CA ASP A 51 -11.53 0.77 17.01
C ASP A 51 -10.03 0.79 16.66
N GLU A 52 -9.60 1.81 15.92
CA GLU A 52 -8.20 1.99 15.53
C GLU A 52 -7.24 2.10 16.72
N GLY A 53 -7.71 2.61 17.87
CA GLY A 53 -6.94 2.69 19.10
C GLY A 53 -6.68 1.32 19.71
N ARG A 54 -7.66 0.43 19.66
CA ARG A 54 -7.56 -0.96 20.14
C ARG A 54 -6.80 -1.85 19.17
N LEU A 55 -6.97 -1.66 17.86
CA LEU A 55 -6.19 -2.38 16.85
C LEU A 55 -4.68 -2.11 16.98
N ARG A 56 -4.29 -0.87 17.29
CA ARG A 56 -2.89 -0.52 17.58
C ARG A 56 -2.30 -1.27 18.78
N GLN A 57 -3.12 -1.74 19.72
CA GLN A 57 -2.64 -2.52 20.86
C GLN A 57 -2.36 -3.99 20.51
N VAL A 58 -2.98 -4.50 19.45
CA VAL A 58 -2.81 -5.91 19.02
C VAL A 58 -1.36 -6.21 18.62
N ASP A 59 -0.65 -5.21 18.10
CA ASP A 59 0.79 -5.28 17.86
C ASP A 59 1.51 -4.15 18.60
N THR A 60 1.69 -4.33 19.91
CA THR A 60 2.38 -3.37 20.79
C THR A 60 3.83 -3.09 20.35
N MET A 61 4.40 -3.92 19.47
CA MET A 61 5.77 -3.79 18.98
C MET A 61 5.84 -3.01 17.66
N LYS A 62 4.70 -2.66 17.04
CA LYS A 62 4.65 -2.00 15.73
C LYS A 62 3.74 -0.76 15.71
N SER A 63 4.17 0.29 15.04
CA SER A 63 3.38 1.50 14.77
C SER A 63 3.26 1.73 13.27
N ILE A 64 2.17 2.40 12.84
CA ILE A 64 2.03 2.87 11.47
C ILE A 64 2.48 4.33 11.43
N GLU A 65 3.58 4.59 10.72
CA GLU A 65 4.07 5.94 10.42
C GLU A 65 3.91 6.19 8.92
N GLY A 66 2.92 7.03 8.56
CA GLY A 66 2.53 7.23 7.17
C GLY A 66 1.95 5.96 6.55
N ASP A 67 2.64 5.41 5.55
CA ASP A 67 2.28 4.17 4.84
C ASP A 67 3.13 2.95 5.27
N LYS A 68 3.98 3.10 6.29
CA LYS A 68 4.91 2.03 6.75
C LYS A 68 4.62 1.57 8.16
N LEU A 69 4.75 0.26 8.34
CA LEU A 69 4.83 -0.37 9.64
C LEU A 69 6.28 -0.27 10.16
N VAL A 70 6.49 0.43 11.26
CA VAL A 70 7.79 0.61 11.92
C VAL A 70 7.76 0.01 13.32
N ASP A 71 8.93 -0.18 13.94
CA ASP A 71 9.00 -0.62 15.33
C ASP A 71 8.48 0.47 16.26
N TYR A 72 7.56 0.12 17.16
CA TYR A 72 7.05 1.06 18.15
C TYR A 72 8.15 1.40 19.17
N VAL A 73 8.41 2.69 19.34
CA VAL A 73 9.28 3.20 20.40
C VAL A 73 8.39 3.79 21.49
N PRO A 74 8.40 3.22 22.72
CA PRO A 74 7.62 3.77 23.82
C PRO A 74 8.08 5.20 24.14
N PRO A 75 7.17 6.13 24.47
CA PRO A 75 7.56 7.43 25.01
C PRO A 75 8.37 7.21 26.30
N VAL A 76 9.44 7.99 26.47
CA VAL A 76 10.23 7.98 27.71
C VAL A 76 9.35 8.55 28.81
N GLU A 77 9.07 7.78 29.86
CA GLU A 77 8.32 8.26 31.01
C GLU A 77 9.17 9.29 31.78
N GLU A 78 8.61 10.48 32.03
CA GLU A 78 9.21 11.54 32.86
C GLU A 78 8.99 11.31 34.36
#